data_AF-C2L0H0-F1
#
_entry.id   AF-C2L0H0-F1
#
_cell.length_a   1.000
_cell.length_b   1.000
_cell.length_c   1.000
_cell.angle_alpha   90.00
_cell.angle_beta   90.00
_cell.angle_gamma   90.00
#
_symmetry.space_group_name_H-M   'P 1'
#
loop_
_entity.id
_entity.type
_entity.pdbx_description
1 polymer ?
#
loop_
_entity_poly.entity_id
_entity_poly.type
_entity_poly.pdbx_seq_one_letter_code
_entity_poly.pdbx_strand_id
1 'polypeptide(L)' 'MDEQTEAITEYSETLVGGLIEKTTVLDKTLVVEFKTGLQIEVEV' A
#
# COMPACT_ATOMS: atom_id res chain seq x y z
N MET A 1 19.67 -2.27 22.23
CA MET A 1 18.25 -2.19 22.58
C MET A 1 17.53 -2.41 21.29
N ASP A 2 16.90 -3.56 21.25
CA ASP A 2 16.63 -4.39 20.11
C ASP A 2 15.86 -3.70 18.98
N GLU A 3 16.24 -4.13 17.78
CA GLU A 3 15.48 -4.08 16.54
C GLU A 3 13.99 -4.31 16.80
N GLN A 4 13.18 -3.25 16.72
CA GLN A 4 11.75 -3.42 16.42
C GLN A 4 11.57 -3.31 14.91
N THR A 5 11.88 -4.40 14.22
CA THR A 5 11.22 -4.76 12.97
C THR A 5 9.87 -5.41 13.31
N GLU A 6 8.95 -4.62 13.87
CA GLU A 6 7.55 -5.04 13.94
C GLU A 6 6.88 -4.51 12.67
N ALA A 7 6.72 -5.40 11.69
CA ALA A 7 6.00 -5.13 10.46
C ALA A 7 4.66 -4.49 10.81
N ILE A 8 4.41 -3.28 10.29
CA ILE A 8 3.13 -2.60 10.43
C ILE A 8 2.11 -3.44 9.64
N THR A 9 1.47 -4.40 10.32
CA THR A 9 0.42 -5.27 9.76
C THR A 9 -0.98 -4.73 10.01
N GLU A 10 -1.12 -3.51 10.53
CA GLU A 10 -2.44 -2.90 10.79
C GLU A 10 -2.60 -1.58 10.01
N TYR A 11 -3.31 -1.67 8.88
CA TYR A 11 -3.57 -0.57 7.96
C TYR A 11 -4.61 0.40 8.55
N SER A 12 -4.17 1.60 8.96
CA SER A 12 -5.08 2.71 9.25
C SER A 12 -5.68 3.25 7.94
N GLU A 13 -6.95 2.97 7.67
CA GLU A 13 -7.68 3.36 6.44
C GLU A 13 -7.48 4.84 6.06
N THR A 14 -7.32 5.71 7.05
CA THR A 14 -7.15 7.16 6.91
C THR A 14 -5.80 7.58 6.30
N LEU A 15 -4.72 6.83 6.54
CA LEU A 15 -3.40 7.16 5.97
C LEU A 15 -3.29 6.68 4.52
N VAL A 16 -3.96 5.57 4.19
CA VAL A 16 -3.91 4.93 2.88
C VAL A 16 -4.54 5.82 1.80
N GLY A 17 -5.73 6.37 2.04
CA GLY A 17 -6.41 7.24 1.06
C GLY A 17 -5.68 8.56 0.77
N GLY A 18 -4.89 9.08 1.71
CA GLY A 18 -4.15 10.34 1.52
C GLY A 18 -2.90 10.20 0.64
N LEU A 19 -2.27 9.03 0.66
CA LEU A 19 -1.01 8.75 -0.03
C LEU A 19 -1.21 8.15 -1.43
N ILE A 20 -2.36 7.50 -1.65
CA ILE A 20 -2.72 6.94 -2.95
C ILE A 20 -3.04 8.08 -3.91
N GLU A 21 -2.44 8.01 -5.10
CA GLU A 21 -2.80 8.81 -6.25
C GLU A 21 -3.90 8.12 -7.06
N LYS A 22 -3.75 6.80 -7.27
CA LYS A 22 -4.68 6.00 -8.06
C LYS A 22 -4.63 4.53 -7.66
N THR A 23 -5.77 3.86 -7.76
CA THR A 23 -5.88 2.40 -7.62
C THR A 23 -6.52 1.82 -8.86
N THR A 24 -5.91 0.76 -9.41
CA THR A 24 -6.40 0.02 -10.58
C THR A 24 -6.66 -1.43 -10.18
N VAL A 25 -7.89 -1.89 -10.40
CA VAL A 25 -8.31 -3.26 -10.15
C VAL A 25 -8.28 -4.04 -11.46
N LEU A 26 -7.53 -5.14 -11.50
CA LEU A 26 -7.48 -6.12 -12.58
C LEU A 26 -8.09 -7.44 -12.09
N ASP A 27 -8.19 -8.42 -12.99
CA ASP A 27 -8.83 -9.72 -12.71
C ASP A 27 -8.24 -10.43 -11.48
N LYS A 28 -6.90 -10.45 -11.36
CA LYS A 28 -6.19 -11.16 -10.29
C LYS A 28 -5.20 -10.28 -9.54
N THR A 29 -5.23 -8.98 -9.81
CA THR A 29 -4.15 -8.10 -9.41
C THR A 29 -4.71 -6.73 -9.05
N LEU A 30 -4.20 -6.17 -7.97
CA LEU A 30 -4.44 -4.80 -7.57
C LEU A 30 -3.15 -4.00 -7.77
N VAL A 31 -3.24 -2.91 -8.54
CA VAL A 31 -2.13 -1.97 -8.73
C VAL A 31 -2.45 -0.68 -8.00
N VAL A 32 -1.55 -0.28 -7.09
CA VAL A 32 -1.67 0.95 -6.30
C VAL A 32 -0.53 1.88 -6.67
N GLU A 33 -0.88 3.08 -7.14
CA GLU A 33 0.04 4.17 -7.44
C GLU A 33 -0.04 5.19 -6.29
N PHE A 34 1.09 5.49 -5.67
CA PHE A 34 1.22 6.49 -4.62
C PHE A 34 1.70 7.81 -5.21
N LYS A 35 1.33 8.94 -4.58
CA LYS A 35 1.75 10.30 -4.98
C LYS A 35 3.26 10.52 -4.99
N THR A 36 4.01 9.62 -4.37
CA THR A 36 5.47 9.60 -4.38
C THR A 36 6.05 9.05 -5.69
N GLY A 37 5.20 8.50 -6.57
CA GLY A 37 5.59 7.75 -7.77
C GLY A 37 5.89 6.27 -7.50
N LEU A 38 5.74 5.80 -6.25
CA LEU A 38 5.88 4.38 -5.93
C LEU A 38 4.65 3.61 -6.46
N GLN A 39 4.90 2.48 -7.10
CA GLN A 39 3.87 1.57 -7.58
C GLN A 39 4.01 0.21 -6.89
N ILE A 40 2.90 -0.32 -6.40
CA ILE A 40 2.84 -1.64 -5.77
C ILE A 40 1.82 -2.48 -6.53
N GLU A 41 2.20 -3.72 -6.81
CA GLU A 41 1.35 -4.74 -7.42
C GLU A 41 1.09 -5.84 -6.39
N VAL A 42 -0.18 -6.20 -6.21
CA VAL A 42 -0.62 -7.22 -5.27
C VAL A 42 -1.47 -8.24 -6.01
N GLU A 43 -1.06 -9.51 -5.99
CA GLU A 43 -1.90 -10.62 -6.46
C GLU A 43 -3.02 -10.91 -5.45
N VAL A 44 -4.25 -11.10 -5.94
CA VAL A 44 -5.47 -11.34 -5.15
C VAL A 44 -5.85 -12.82 -5.18
#